data_AF-A0AAU9NEC1-F1
#
_entry.id   AF-A0AAU9NEC1-F1
#
_cell.length_a   1.000
_cell.length_b   1.000
_cell.length_c   1.000
_cell.angle_alpha   90.00
_cell.angle_beta   90.00
_cell.angle_gamma   90.00
#
_symmetry.space_group_name_H-M   'P 1'
#
loop_
_entity.id
_entity.type
_entity.pdbx_description
1 polymer ?
#
loop_
_entity_poly.entity_id
_entity_poly.type
_entity_poly.pdbx_seq_one_letter_code
_entity_poly.pdbx_strand_id
1 'polypeptide(L)' 'MPCDDDDNDHRLGGVIPSSIFMRPFCNVKLLIPFCNVKLLIPNRAHDVVSRLTLDEKFLQLVHGASGIPRLGISAYERQ' A
#
# COMPACT_ATOMS: atom_id res chain seq x y z
N MET A 1 13.32 -1.72 3.56
CA MET A 1 13.34 -3.16 3.86
C MET A 1 12.25 -3.79 3.01
N PRO A 2 12.62 -4.55 1.99
CA PRO A 2 11.66 -5.16 1.07
C PRO A 2 10.82 -6.19 1.83
N CYS A 3 9.51 -6.18 1.60
CA CYS A 3 8.67 -7.31 1.95
C CYS A 3 8.84 -8.31 0.82
N ASP A 4 9.56 -9.39 1.07
CA ASP A 4 9.60 -10.53 0.19
C ASP A 4 8.18 -11.16 0.21
N ASP A 5 7.45 -10.97 -0.88
CA ASP A 5 6.24 -11.72 -1.17
C ASP A 5 6.68 -13.02 -1.85
N ASP A 6 7.13 -13.99 -1.05
CA ASP A 6 7.34 -15.37 -1.50
C ASP A 6 6.12 -16.24 -1.18
N ASP A 7 5.79 -17.02 -2.20
CA ASP A 7 4.71 -17.97 -2.33
C ASP A 7 4.53 -18.94 -1.14
N ASN A 8 3.26 -19.20 -0.82
CA ASN A 8 2.73 -20.52 -0.46
C ASN A 8 3.68 -21.48 0.26
N ASP A 9 3.61 -21.53 1.61
CA ASP A 9 4.09 -22.69 2.36
C ASP A 9 3.03 -23.29 3.29
N HIS A 10 2.94 -24.60 3.19
CA HIS A 10 2.05 -25.50 3.88
C HIS A 10 2.74 -25.94 5.18
N ARG A 11 2.08 -25.67 6.32
CA ARG A 11 2.37 -26.20 7.67
C ARG A 11 3.68 -25.73 8.31
N LEU A 12 3.57 -25.06 9.47
CA LEU A 12 4.21 -25.50 10.72
C LEU A 12 3.43 -24.95 11.92
N GLY A 13 3.07 -25.83 12.85
CA GLY A 13 2.50 -25.46 14.14
C GLY A 13 3.58 -24.93 15.08
N GLY A 14 3.28 -23.86 15.79
CA GLY A 14 4.15 -23.27 16.81
C GLY A 14 3.31 -22.45 17.79
N VAL A 15 3.28 -22.88 19.04
CA VAL A 15 2.62 -22.20 20.16
C VAL A 15 3.46 -20.99 20.54
N ILE A 16 2.93 -19.77 20.38
CA ILE A 16 3.59 -18.54 20.85
C ILE A 16 2.99 -18.17 22.21
N PRO A 17 3.80 -17.98 23.27
CA PRO A 17 3.29 -17.74 24.62
C PRO A 17 2.71 -16.33 24.76
N SER A 18 1.64 -16.26 25.56
CA SER A 18 0.88 -15.09 25.94
C SER A 18 1.73 -14.03 26.66
N SER A 19 2.03 -12.90 26.02
CA SER A 19 1.98 -11.53 26.57
C SER A 19 2.87 -10.55 25.78
N ILE A 20 2.35 -9.33 25.58
CA ILE A 20 3.05 -8.15 25.03
C ILE A 20 3.28 -8.17 23.52
N PHE A 21 2.21 -8.01 22.73
CA PHE A 21 2.27 -7.07 21.61
C PHE A 21 0.87 -6.64 21.17
N MET A 22 0.24 -5.79 21.98
CA MET A 22 -0.85 -4.97 21.48
C MET A 22 -0.24 -3.88 20.60
N ARG A 23 0.09 -4.25 19.36
CA ARG A 23 -0.05 -3.29 18.28
C ARG A 23 -1.52 -3.37 17.90
N PRO A 24 -2.28 -2.26 17.88
CA PRO A 24 -3.35 -2.23 16.92
C PRO A 24 -2.60 -2.38 15.61
N PHE A 25 -2.67 -3.56 15.00
CA PHE A 25 -2.48 -3.66 13.58
C PHE A 25 -3.51 -2.70 13.04
N CYS A 26 -3.12 -1.44 12.83
CA CYS A 26 -3.85 -0.54 11.99
C CYS A 26 -3.87 -1.32 10.69
N ASN A 27 -4.98 -1.98 10.42
CA ASN A 27 -5.14 -2.76 9.22
C ASN A 27 -5.33 -1.71 8.13
N VAL A 28 -4.24 -1.01 7.76
CA VAL A 28 -4.24 0.08 6.78
C VAL A 28 -4.75 -0.46 5.44
N LYS A 29 -4.65 -1.78 5.22
CA LYS A 29 -5.28 -2.52 4.11
C LYS A 29 -6.80 -2.32 4.03
N LEU A 30 -7.50 -2.14 5.15
CA LEU A 30 -8.94 -1.88 5.17
C LEU A 30 -9.28 -0.39 4.99
N LEU A 31 -8.39 0.52 5.40
CA LEU A 31 -8.64 1.97 5.31
C LEU A 31 -8.35 2.54 3.91
N ILE A 32 -7.53 1.83 3.12
CA ILE A 32 -7.05 2.26 1.82
C ILE A 32 -7.27 1.13 0.79
N PRO A 33 -8.41 1.12 0.08
CA PRO A 33 -8.76 0.10 -0.91
C PRO A 33 -7.70 -0.13 -1.99
N PHE A 34 -6.94 0.88 -2.40
CA PHE A 34 -5.86 0.69 -3.37
C PHE A 34 -4.74 -0.25 -2.90
N CYS A 35 -4.60 -0.48 -1.59
CA CYS A 35 -3.68 -1.46 -1.00
C CYS A 35 -4.21 -2.90 -1.04
N ASN A 36 -5.48 -3.11 -1.40
CA ASN A 36 -6.07 -4.44 -1.47
C ASN A 36 -5.71 -5.14 -2.79
N VAL A 37 -4.76 -6.06 -2.74
CA VAL A 37 -4.29 -6.85 -3.90
C VAL A 37 -5.35 -7.78 -4.49
N LYS A 38 -6.47 -8.03 -3.79
CA LYS A 38 -7.60 -8.81 -4.32
C LYS A 38 -8.47 -8.01 -5.29
N LEU A 39 -8.34 -6.68 -5.31
CA LEU A 39 -9.06 -5.83 -6.27
C LEU A 39 -8.30 -5.76 -7.60
N LEU A 40 -9.05 -5.65 -8.69
CA LEU A 40 -8.49 -5.41 -10.01
C LEU A 40 -7.67 -4.10 -10.03
N ILE A 41 -6.56 -4.11 -10.77
CA ILE A 41 -5.68 -2.96 -10.95
C ILE A 41 -6.44 -1.66 -11.29
N PRO A 42 -7.39 -1.61 -12.26
CA PRO A 42 -8.14 -0.38 -12.54
C PRO A 42 -8.91 0.15 -11.33
N ASN A 43 -9.47 -0.73 -10.49
CA ASN A 43 -10.20 -0.31 -9.29
C ASN A 43 -9.25 0.28 -8.24
N ARG A 44 -8.05 -0.31 -8.11
CA ARG A 44 -7.00 0.18 -7.22
C ARG A 44 -6.45 1.53 -7.69
N ALA A 45 -6.16 1.66 -8.98
CA ALA A 45 -5.69 2.90 -9.58
C ALA A 45 -6.73 4.02 -9.48
N HIS A 46 -8.01 3.70 -9.72
CA HIS A 46 -9.10 4.64 -9.54
C HIS A 46 -9.18 5.16 -8.09
N ASP A 47 -9.11 4.27 -7.09
CA ASP A 47 -9.10 4.69 -5.68
C ASP A 47 -7.88 5.58 -5.32
N VAL A 48 -6.70 5.35 -5.90
CA VAL A 48 -5.56 6.28 -5.76
C VAL A 48 -5.93 7.65 -6.33
N VAL A 49 -6.34 7.71 -7.59
CA VAL A 49 -6.60 8.98 -8.30
C VAL A 49 -7.77 9.75 -7.70
N SER A 50 -8.81 9.07 -7.23
CA SER A 50 -9.96 9.71 -6.56
C SER A 50 -9.58 10.39 -5.24
N ARG A 51 -8.49 9.94 -4.59
CA ARG A 51 -8.03 10.53 -3.33
C ARG A 51 -7.13 11.74 -3.52
N LEU A 52 -6.54 11.94 -4.70
CA LEU A 52 -5.60 13.04 -4.98
C LEU A 52 -6.31 14.40 -5.05
N THR A 53 -5.66 15.43 -4.54
CA THR A 53 -6.07 16.81 -4.81
C THR A 53 -5.76 17.18 -6.26
N LEU A 54 -6.30 18.29 -6.75
CA LEU A 54 -6.05 18.72 -8.13
C LEU A 54 -4.54 18.95 -8.39
N ASP A 55 -3.86 19.62 -7.47
CA ASP A 55 -2.43 19.90 -7.59
C ASP A 55 -1.60 18.62 -7.59
N GLU A 56 -1.93 17.65 -6.74
CA GLU A 56 -1.23 16.37 -6.71
C GLU A 56 -1.42 15.59 -8.01
N LYS A 57 -2.61 15.60 -8.61
CA LYS A 57 -2.84 14.99 -9.92
C LYS A 57 -1.96 15.61 -10.99
N PHE A 58 -1.85 16.94 -10.98
CA PHE A 58 -1.00 17.65 -11.93
C PHE A 58 0.48 17.23 -11.77
N LEU A 59 0.96 17.11 -10.53
CA LEU A 59 2.31 16.64 -10.23
C LEU A 59 2.58 15.18 -10.62
N GLN A 60 1.55 14.37 -10.92
CA GLN A 60 1.74 13.01 -11.44
C GLN A 60 1.88 12.95 -12.97
N LEU A 61 1.60 14.04 -13.70
CA LEU A 61 1.63 14.06 -15.17
C LEU A 61 3.01 14.35 -15.76
N VAL A 62 3.96 14.76 -14.93
CA VAL A 62 5.35 15.06 -15.33
C VAL A 62 6.22 13.80 -15.28
N HIS A 63 7.39 13.84 -15.93
CA HIS A 63 8.35 12.73 -15.95
C HIS A 63 8.81 12.31 -14.55
N GLY A 64 9.16 13.27 -13.70
CA GLY A 64 9.49 13.08 -12.29
C GLY A 64 8.27 13.35 -11.42
N ALA A 65 7.39 12.36 -11.30
CA ALA A 65 6.20 12.46 -10.47
C ALA A 65 6.59 12.55 -8.99
N SER A 66 6.18 13.64 -8.35
CA SER A 66 6.46 13.84 -6.92
C SER A 66 5.72 12.83 -6.05
N GLY A 67 6.29 12.50 -4.90
CA GLY A 67 5.61 11.66 -3.92
C GLY A 67 4.37 12.34 -3.35
N ILE A 68 3.47 11.55 -2.77
CA ILE A 68 2.27 12.02 -2.06
C ILE A 68 2.36 11.53 -0.60
N PRO A 69 3.11 12.23 0.28
CA PRO A 69 3.42 11.76 1.62
C PRO A 69 2.20 11.46 2.49
N ARG A 70 1.10 12.22 2.31
CA ARG A 70 -0.15 12.02 3.07
C ARG A 70 -0.84 10.68 2.77
N LEU A 71 -0.57 10.10 1.59
CA LEU A 71 -1.07 8.78 1.19
C LEU A 71 0.01 7.69 1.30
N GLY A 72 1.23 8.04 1.73
CA GLY A 72 2.36 7.10 1.81
C GLY A 72 2.88 6.66 0.44
N ILE A 73 2.68 7.45 -0.62
CA ILE A 73 3.12 7.14 -1.98
C ILE A 73 4.48 7.82 -2.23
N SER A 74 5.48 7.05 -2.67
CA SER A 74 6.81 7.56 -3.02
C SER A 74 6.81 8.26 -4.38
N ALA A 75 7.83 9.10 -4.63
CA ALA A 75 8.07 9.66 -5.95
C ALA A 75 8.34 8.56 -6.99
N TYR A 76 8.05 8.85 -8.25
CA TYR A 76 8.25 7.94 -9.36
C TYR A 76 8.78 8.69 -10.59
N GLU A 77 9.76 8.10 -11.27
CA GLU A 77 10.36 8.66 -12.47
C GLU A 77 10.22 7.65 -13.61
N ARG A 78 9.65 8.07 -14.74
CA ARG A 78 9.46 7.19 -15.91
C ARG A 78 10.62 7.27 -16.88
N GLN A 79 11.53 6.30 -16.81
CA GLN A 79 12.63 6.11 -17.77
C GLN A 79 12.16 6.04 -19.22
#